data_AF-A0A7C3TC80-F1
#
_entry.id   AF-A0A7C3TC80-F1
#
_cell.length_a   1.000
_cell.length_b   1.000
_cell.length_c   1.000
_cell.angle_alpha   90.00
_cell.angle_beta   90.00
_cell.angle_gamma   90.00
#
_symmetry.space_group_name_H-M   'P 1'
#
loop_
_entity.id
_entity.type
_entity.pdbx_description
1 polymer ?
#
loop_
_entity_poly.entity_id
_entity_poly.type
_entity_poly.pdbx_seq_one_letter_code
_entity_poly.pdbx_strand_id
1 'polypeptide(L)'
;MKVEGEKKEEYKPFLTKLADLPTEELFGPGHRLCSGCGPAIAMRMLTKAFRGPTIVFTATGCVEVSSTPYPYTAWGIPWAHVLFQNTAACASGAVEALNKMVAEGRAKKADVIAIGGDGGIVDIGIAAVSGALERNHDLTIICYDNQAYQNTGLQRSGATPLGAWTTTSEVGDAQAGKTEWQKDILGVAIAHNIPYAASATIADWRDYINKVRRAIEVDGPAFIHVLAPCQLGWRYDPSQTVAIARLAVDTKFFPVYEYVDGVYTINRRVPSPKPVEEFLKTQGRFRHLFEEKNKWIIQKIQEGVDRNWQRLVNLERATNPNAPKA
;
A
#
# COMPACT_ATOMS: atom_id res chain seq x y z
N MET A 1 2.79 33.22 -20.44
CA MET A 1 2.02 33.49 -19.22
C MET A 1 2.78 32.90 -18.05
N LYS A 2 3.28 33.75 -17.14
CA LYS A 2 3.84 33.28 -15.87
C LYS A 2 2.64 32.81 -15.04
N VAL A 3 2.53 31.52 -14.80
CA VAL A 3 1.61 30.99 -13.79
C VAL A 3 2.18 31.45 -12.45
N GLU A 4 1.54 32.45 -11.84
CA GLU A 4 1.85 32.85 -10.48
C GLU A 4 1.62 31.63 -9.59
N GLY A 5 2.70 31.10 -9.03
CA GLY A 5 2.64 29.95 -8.14
C GLY A 5 1.92 30.35 -6.87
N GLU A 6 0.67 29.92 -6.73
CA GLU A 6 0.03 29.85 -5.43
C GLU A 6 0.97 29.08 -4.50
N LYS A 7 1.41 29.73 -3.42
CA LYS A 7 2.14 29.05 -2.35
C LYS A 7 1.18 28.02 -1.76
N LYS A 8 1.28 26.76 -2.21
CA LYS A 8 0.60 25.64 -1.55
C LYS A 8 1.00 25.66 -0.08
N GLU A 9 0.04 25.85 0.82
CA GLU A 9 0.28 25.82 2.25
C GLU A 9 0.98 24.51 2.63
N GLU A 10 1.95 24.61 3.54
CA GLU A 10 2.66 23.43 4.05
C GLU A 10 1.66 22.50 4.76
N TYR A 11 1.62 21.23 4.33
CA TYR A 11 0.69 20.25 4.87
C TYR A 11 0.89 20.09 6.38
N LYS A 12 -0.19 20.32 7.16
CA LYS A 12 -0.18 20.13 8.60
C LYS A 12 -0.65 18.70 8.93
N PRO A 13 0.19 17.88 9.61
CA PRO A 13 -0.22 16.53 9.99
C PRO A 13 -1.47 16.53 10.85
N PHE A 14 -2.43 15.67 10.51
CA PHE A 14 -3.64 15.43 11.31
C PHE A 14 -3.32 14.83 12.68
N LEU A 15 -2.24 14.04 12.78
CA LEU A 15 -1.82 13.36 14.02
C LEU A 15 -0.33 13.58 14.27
N THR A 16 0.02 14.03 15.48
CA THR A 16 1.41 14.26 15.87
C THR A 16 1.84 13.36 17.04
N LYS A 17 0.95 13.12 17.99
CA LYS A 17 1.16 12.31 19.19
C LYS A 17 0.07 11.24 19.32
N LEU A 18 0.35 10.22 20.15
CA LEU A 18 -0.58 9.11 20.37
C LEU A 18 -1.95 9.59 20.88
N ALA A 19 -1.98 10.63 21.70
CA ALA A 19 -3.20 11.21 22.25
C ALA A 19 -4.11 11.85 21.18
N ASP A 20 -3.60 12.13 19.97
CA ASP A 20 -4.42 12.68 18.88
C ASP A 20 -5.24 11.59 18.18
N LEU A 21 -4.90 10.30 18.37
CA LEU A 21 -5.57 9.20 17.67
C LEU A 21 -7.07 9.15 18.00
N PRO A 22 -7.95 9.10 16.98
CA PRO A 22 -9.36 8.87 17.20
C PRO A 22 -9.60 7.57 17.97
N THR A 23 -10.44 7.63 18.99
CA THR A 23 -10.82 6.45 19.77
C THR A 23 -11.87 5.60 19.04
N GLU A 24 -12.67 6.21 18.17
CA GLU A 24 -13.65 5.53 17.33
C GLU A 24 -12.99 4.49 16.42
N GLU A 25 -13.56 3.28 16.36
CA GLU A 25 -13.11 2.18 15.50
C GLU A 25 -14.14 1.96 14.39
N LEU A 26 -13.83 2.45 13.18
CA LEU A 26 -14.68 2.26 12.00
C LEU A 26 -14.39 0.95 11.26
N PHE A 27 -13.28 0.29 11.59
CA PHE A 27 -13.01 -1.12 11.29
C PHE A 27 -13.07 -1.90 12.60
N GLY A 28 -14.22 -2.50 12.87
CA GLY A 28 -14.58 -3.09 14.15
C GLY A 28 -13.95 -4.46 14.42
N PRO A 29 -13.99 -4.90 15.69
CA PRO A 29 -13.64 -6.27 16.07
C PRO A 29 -14.65 -7.28 15.48
N GLY A 30 -14.29 -8.57 15.48
CA GLY A 30 -15.21 -9.65 15.06
C GLY A 30 -15.07 -10.10 13.60
N HIS A 31 -13.95 -9.82 12.95
CA HIS A 31 -13.61 -10.34 11.62
C HIS A 31 -12.81 -11.66 11.68
N ARG A 32 -12.81 -12.43 10.60
CA ARG A 32 -12.12 -13.73 10.45
C ARG A 32 -10.69 -13.64 9.90
N LEU A 33 -10.10 -12.44 9.90
CA LEU A 33 -8.68 -12.26 9.53
C LEU A 33 -7.78 -12.99 10.54
N CYS A 34 -6.63 -13.49 10.07
CA CYS A 34 -5.72 -14.27 10.92
C CYS A 34 -5.22 -13.48 12.14
N SER A 35 -4.79 -14.20 13.18
CA SER A 35 -4.00 -13.62 14.27
C SER A 35 -2.78 -12.87 13.70
N GLY A 36 -2.53 -11.67 14.20
CA GLY A 36 -1.43 -10.82 13.72
C GLY A 36 -1.53 -10.40 12.25
N CYS A 37 -2.72 -10.41 11.63
CA CYS A 37 -2.90 -10.06 10.22
C CYS A 37 -2.48 -8.61 9.93
N GLY A 38 -1.42 -8.41 9.12
CA GLY A 38 -0.98 -7.09 8.67
C GLY A 38 -2.07 -6.30 7.95
N PRO A 39 -2.79 -6.89 6.97
CA PRO A 39 -3.92 -6.21 6.32
C PRO A 39 -5.01 -5.74 7.28
N ALA A 40 -5.33 -6.49 8.35
CA ALA A 40 -6.29 -6.05 9.37
C ALA A 40 -5.79 -4.78 10.10
N ILE A 41 -4.51 -4.76 10.48
CA ILE A 41 -3.86 -3.60 11.11
C ILE A 41 -3.89 -2.40 10.15
N ALA A 42 -3.62 -2.63 8.86
CA ALA A 42 -3.65 -1.58 7.84
C ALA A 42 -5.07 -1.00 7.66
N MET A 43 -6.12 -1.82 7.65
CA MET A 43 -7.51 -1.32 7.53
C MET A 43 -7.93 -0.55 8.79
N ARG A 44 -7.59 -1.07 9.97
CA ARG A 44 -7.86 -0.35 11.22
C ARG A 44 -7.20 1.02 11.22
N MET A 45 -5.91 1.12 10.88
CA MET A 45 -5.20 2.40 10.80
C MET A 45 -5.77 3.32 9.71
N LEU A 46 -6.05 2.79 8.52
CA LEU A 46 -6.67 3.55 7.42
C LEU A 46 -7.93 4.28 7.89
N THR A 47 -8.85 3.55 8.54
CA THR A 47 -10.14 4.13 8.92
C THR A 47 -10.03 5.19 10.03
N LYS A 48 -8.93 5.23 10.80
CA LYS A 48 -8.64 6.34 11.74
C LYS A 48 -8.39 7.67 11.02
N ALA A 49 -8.11 7.64 9.72
CA ALA A 49 -7.82 8.83 8.93
C ALA A 49 -9.06 9.46 8.26
N PHE A 50 -10.28 9.00 8.54
CA PHE A 50 -11.50 9.53 7.90
C PHE A 50 -11.97 10.83 8.59
N ARG A 51 -12.53 11.79 7.83
CA ARG A 51 -12.95 13.15 8.34
C ARG A 51 -14.45 13.34 8.38
N GLY A 52 -15.22 12.38 7.90
CA GLY A 52 -16.65 12.55 7.72
C GLY A 52 -17.24 11.38 6.93
N PRO A 53 -18.31 11.63 6.15
CA PRO A 53 -18.88 10.60 5.29
C PRO A 53 -17.81 10.03 4.34
N THR A 54 -17.61 8.72 4.39
CA THR A 54 -16.66 8.00 3.54
C THR A 54 -17.33 6.72 3.04
N ILE A 55 -17.15 6.40 1.76
CA ILE A 55 -17.63 5.17 1.15
C ILE A 55 -16.43 4.35 0.70
N VAL A 56 -16.40 3.07 1.10
CA VAL A 56 -15.32 2.14 0.76
C VAL A 56 -15.80 1.11 -0.25
N PHE A 57 -15.04 0.93 -1.33
CA PHE A 57 -15.20 -0.17 -2.28
C PHE A 57 -14.01 -1.11 -2.12
N THR A 58 -14.25 -2.39 -1.88
CA THR A 58 -13.17 -3.37 -1.69
C THR A 58 -13.20 -4.47 -2.74
N ALA A 59 -12.05 -4.68 -3.39
CA ALA A 59 -11.81 -5.82 -4.28
C ALA A 59 -11.96 -7.14 -3.53
N THR A 60 -12.51 -8.17 -4.19
CA THR A 60 -12.45 -9.55 -3.67
C THR A 60 -11.02 -9.89 -3.21
N GLY A 61 -10.88 -10.42 -2.01
CA GLY A 61 -9.57 -10.74 -1.42
C GLY A 61 -9.67 -10.97 0.09
N CYS A 62 -8.53 -11.15 0.77
CA CYS A 62 -8.53 -11.48 2.20
C CYS A 62 -9.32 -10.47 3.05
N VAL A 63 -9.09 -9.17 2.81
CA VAL A 63 -9.77 -8.12 3.59
C VAL A 63 -11.27 -8.23 3.40
N GLU A 64 -11.77 -8.33 2.17
CA GLU A 64 -13.20 -8.49 1.90
C GLU A 64 -13.75 -9.78 2.53
N VAL A 65 -13.32 -10.96 2.04
CA VAL A 65 -13.84 -12.27 2.46
C VAL A 65 -13.86 -12.45 3.99
N SER A 66 -12.83 -11.95 4.66
CA SER A 66 -12.67 -12.16 6.10
C SER A 66 -13.29 -11.07 6.97
N SER A 67 -13.53 -9.86 6.45
CA SER A 67 -14.17 -8.77 7.20
C SER A 67 -15.69 -8.74 7.04
N THR A 68 -16.24 -9.43 6.04
CA THR A 68 -17.69 -9.44 5.78
C THR A 68 -18.30 -10.85 5.69
N PRO A 69 -18.06 -11.74 6.67
CA PRO A 69 -18.70 -13.05 6.68
C PRO A 69 -20.21 -12.89 6.91
N TYR A 70 -21.03 -13.27 5.94
CA TYR A 70 -22.49 -13.15 6.03
C TYR A 70 -23.05 -13.78 7.33
N PRO A 71 -23.98 -13.11 8.05
CA PRO A 71 -24.59 -11.80 7.76
C PRO A 71 -23.85 -10.59 8.37
N TYR A 72 -22.61 -10.76 8.82
CA TYR A 72 -21.86 -9.76 9.59
C TYR A 72 -20.88 -8.94 8.73
N THR A 73 -20.55 -7.74 9.21
CA THR A 73 -19.51 -6.87 8.64
C THR A 73 -18.69 -6.23 9.77
N ALA A 74 -17.39 -6.09 9.55
CA ALA A 74 -16.50 -5.31 10.41
C ALA A 74 -16.44 -3.83 10.00
N TRP A 75 -17.09 -3.43 8.91
CA TRP A 75 -17.10 -2.04 8.45
C TRP A 75 -18.23 -1.26 9.11
N GLY A 76 -17.87 -0.32 9.98
CA GLY A 76 -18.78 0.62 10.65
C GLY A 76 -19.19 1.81 9.77
N ILE A 77 -19.03 1.68 8.45
CA ILE A 77 -19.22 2.72 7.44
C ILE A 77 -19.86 2.14 6.18
N PRO A 78 -20.43 2.98 5.30
CA PRO A 78 -20.85 2.54 3.97
C PRO A 78 -19.70 1.82 3.24
N TRP A 79 -19.93 0.55 2.95
CA TRP A 79 -18.95 -0.33 2.33
C TRP A 79 -19.63 -1.19 1.27
N ALA A 80 -18.94 -1.42 0.17
CA ALA A 80 -19.40 -2.29 -0.91
C ALA A 80 -18.30 -3.27 -1.34
N HIS A 81 -18.68 -4.54 -1.41
CA HIS A 81 -17.95 -5.53 -2.19
C HIS A 81 -18.10 -5.24 -3.68
N VAL A 82 -17.00 -5.36 -4.41
CA VAL A 82 -16.97 -5.31 -5.87
C VAL A 82 -16.08 -6.42 -6.41
N LEU A 83 -16.20 -6.72 -7.70
CA LEU A 83 -15.42 -7.77 -8.32
C LEU A 83 -13.92 -7.47 -8.24
N PHE A 84 -13.13 -8.55 -8.27
CA PHE A 84 -11.70 -8.49 -8.03
C PHE A 84 -10.96 -7.50 -8.95
N GLN A 85 -11.40 -7.40 -10.20
CA GLN A 85 -10.75 -6.64 -11.26
C GLN A 85 -11.22 -5.19 -11.41
N ASN A 86 -12.31 -4.76 -10.76
CA ASN A 86 -12.99 -3.52 -11.13
C ASN A 86 -13.15 -2.50 -10.00
N THR A 87 -12.45 -2.66 -8.88
CA THR A 87 -12.65 -1.80 -7.69
C THR A 87 -12.49 -0.31 -7.98
N ALA A 88 -11.43 0.09 -8.67
CA ALA A 88 -11.21 1.49 -9.05
C ALA A 88 -12.26 2.00 -10.06
N ALA A 89 -12.81 1.13 -10.91
CA ALA A 89 -13.88 1.49 -11.85
C ALA A 89 -15.24 1.65 -11.16
N CYS A 90 -15.56 0.80 -10.18
CA CYS A 90 -16.76 0.97 -9.36
C CYS A 90 -16.68 2.22 -8.49
N ALA A 91 -15.53 2.47 -7.85
CA ALA A 91 -15.28 3.69 -7.10
C ALA A 91 -15.39 4.94 -7.99
N SER A 92 -14.86 4.88 -9.21
CA SER A 92 -15.04 5.94 -10.23
C SER A 92 -16.51 6.25 -10.50
N GLY A 93 -17.35 5.23 -10.70
CA GLY A 93 -18.79 5.42 -10.90
C GLY A 93 -19.48 6.03 -9.67
N ALA A 94 -19.01 5.69 -8.47
CA ALA A 94 -19.52 6.27 -7.23
C ALA A 94 -19.16 7.75 -7.08
N VAL A 95 -17.96 8.17 -7.50
CA VAL A 95 -17.56 9.57 -7.55
C VAL A 95 -18.53 10.37 -8.43
N GLU A 96 -18.78 9.90 -9.65
CA GLU A 96 -19.70 10.58 -10.59
C GLU A 96 -21.14 10.64 -10.04
N ALA A 97 -21.63 9.54 -9.46
CA ALA A 97 -22.95 9.49 -8.86
C ALA A 97 -23.07 10.44 -7.64
N LEU A 98 -22.07 10.45 -6.77
CA LEU A 98 -22.03 11.33 -5.59
C LEU A 98 -21.97 12.80 -6.02
N ASN A 99 -21.12 13.16 -6.97
CA ASN A 99 -21.03 14.52 -7.50
C ASN A 99 -22.38 14.99 -8.04
N LYS A 100 -23.06 14.15 -8.82
CA LYS A 100 -24.41 14.45 -9.34
C LYS A 100 -25.43 14.59 -8.21
N MET A 101 -25.45 13.69 -7.24
CA MET A 101 -26.39 13.75 -6.10
C MET A 101 -26.14 14.97 -5.20
N VAL A 102 -24.89 15.37 -5.00
CA VAL A 102 -24.53 16.58 -4.24
C VAL A 102 -25.00 17.84 -4.98
N ALA A 103 -24.77 17.91 -6.29
CA ALA A 103 -25.24 19.03 -7.11
C ALA A 103 -26.78 19.16 -7.12
N GLU A 104 -27.50 18.05 -6.99
CA GLU A 104 -28.97 18.02 -6.87
C GLU A 104 -29.49 18.22 -5.43
N GLY A 105 -28.61 18.39 -4.44
CA GLY A 105 -29.00 18.53 -3.02
C GLY A 105 -29.53 17.24 -2.39
N ARG A 106 -29.26 16.07 -3.00
CA ARG A 106 -29.72 14.75 -2.56
C ARG A 106 -28.73 14.01 -1.66
N ALA A 107 -27.48 14.47 -1.60
CA ALA A 107 -26.42 13.89 -0.78
C ALA A 107 -25.46 14.95 -0.25
N LYS A 108 -24.70 14.60 0.79
CA LYS A 108 -23.53 15.38 1.26
C LYS A 108 -22.27 14.90 0.52
N LYS A 109 -21.25 15.75 0.40
CA LYS A 109 -19.93 15.31 -0.09
C LYS A 109 -19.42 14.18 0.81
N ALA A 110 -18.87 13.15 0.18
CA ALA A 110 -18.28 12.00 0.84
C ALA A 110 -16.96 11.63 0.17
N ASP A 111 -15.99 11.20 0.96
CA ASP A 111 -14.72 10.71 0.43
C ASP A 111 -14.92 9.29 -0.14
N VAL A 112 -14.33 8.98 -1.31
CA VAL A 112 -14.45 7.67 -1.96
C VAL A 112 -13.11 6.94 -1.92
N ILE A 113 -13.10 5.73 -1.35
CA ILE A 113 -11.90 4.92 -1.18
C ILE A 113 -12.05 3.59 -1.92
N ALA A 114 -11.09 3.27 -2.79
CA ALA A 114 -10.97 1.96 -3.42
C ALA A 114 -9.85 1.16 -2.74
N ILE A 115 -10.14 -0.03 -2.24
CA ILE A 115 -9.19 -0.86 -1.51
C ILE A 115 -9.01 -2.20 -2.22
N GLY A 116 -7.77 -2.61 -2.45
CA GLY A 116 -7.46 -3.94 -2.96
C GLY A 116 -6.15 -4.49 -2.42
N GLY A 117 -6.05 -5.82 -2.38
CA GLY A 117 -4.77 -6.48 -2.17
C GLY A 117 -3.89 -6.34 -3.41
N ASP A 118 -2.63 -6.72 -3.32
CA ASP A 118 -1.70 -6.62 -4.45
C ASP A 118 -2.20 -7.34 -5.70
N GLY A 119 -2.80 -8.53 -5.59
CA GLY A 119 -3.39 -9.21 -6.75
C GLY A 119 -4.50 -8.43 -7.47
N GLY A 120 -5.27 -7.62 -6.73
CA GLY A 120 -6.39 -6.82 -7.26
C GLY A 120 -5.96 -5.47 -7.81
N ILE A 121 -4.84 -4.92 -7.35
CA ILE A 121 -4.35 -3.60 -7.75
C ILE A 121 -3.17 -3.69 -8.71
N VAL A 122 -2.19 -4.54 -8.39
CA VAL A 122 -0.93 -4.68 -9.12
C VAL A 122 -1.10 -5.53 -10.38
N ASP A 123 -2.04 -6.47 -10.38
CA ASP A 123 -2.27 -7.39 -11.49
C ASP A 123 -3.63 -7.19 -12.15
N ILE A 124 -4.69 -7.89 -11.72
CA ILE A 124 -5.92 -8.01 -12.51
C ILE A 124 -6.70 -6.68 -12.64
N GLY A 125 -6.65 -5.83 -11.62
CA GLY A 125 -7.32 -4.52 -11.64
C GLY A 125 -6.45 -3.36 -12.06
N ILE A 126 -5.21 -3.59 -12.53
CA ILE A 126 -4.29 -2.51 -12.91
C ILE A 126 -4.87 -1.59 -14.00
N ALA A 127 -5.63 -2.16 -14.95
CA ALA A 127 -6.28 -1.38 -16.00
C ALA A 127 -7.39 -0.46 -15.43
N ALA A 128 -8.16 -0.94 -14.46
CA ALA A 128 -9.18 -0.15 -13.78
C ALA A 128 -8.56 0.98 -12.95
N VAL A 129 -7.44 0.70 -12.29
CA VAL A 129 -6.64 1.71 -11.56
C VAL A 129 -6.12 2.76 -12.53
N SER A 130 -5.41 2.35 -13.58
CA SER A 130 -4.89 3.23 -14.64
C SER A 130 -5.98 4.14 -15.20
N GLY A 131 -7.13 3.57 -15.56
CA GLY A 131 -8.24 4.36 -16.11
C GLY A 131 -8.86 5.33 -15.09
N ALA A 132 -8.92 4.98 -13.80
CA ALA A 132 -9.41 5.89 -12.77
C ALA A 132 -8.47 7.08 -12.55
N LEU A 133 -7.15 6.83 -12.55
CA LEU A 133 -6.13 7.88 -12.44
C LEU A 133 -6.13 8.77 -13.68
N GLU A 134 -6.23 8.19 -14.89
CA GLU A 134 -6.30 8.91 -16.16
C GLU A 134 -7.50 9.86 -16.24
N ARG A 135 -8.68 9.43 -15.75
CA ARG A 135 -9.89 10.26 -15.70
C ARG A 135 -9.86 11.32 -14.59
N ASN A 136 -8.82 11.35 -13.77
CA ASN A 136 -8.66 12.30 -12.68
C ASN A 136 -9.84 12.32 -11.69
N HIS A 137 -10.43 11.14 -11.40
CA HIS A 137 -11.52 11.06 -10.43
C HIS A 137 -11.03 11.33 -9.00
N ASP A 138 -11.80 12.12 -8.24
CA ASP A 138 -11.54 12.48 -6.83
C ASP A 138 -11.78 11.29 -5.90
N LEU A 139 -10.78 10.39 -5.81
CA LEU A 139 -10.82 9.18 -5.00
C LEU A 139 -9.41 8.79 -4.51
N THR A 140 -9.37 8.03 -3.42
CA THR A 140 -8.12 7.43 -2.94
C THR A 140 -8.10 5.92 -3.24
N ILE A 141 -7.05 5.44 -3.89
CA ILE A 141 -6.79 4.01 -4.13
C ILE A 141 -5.76 3.51 -3.11
N ILE A 142 -6.07 2.43 -2.42
CA ILE A 142 -5.21 1.78 -1.43
C ILE A 142 -4.87 0.38 -1.90
N CYS A 143 -3.57 0.13 -2.10
CA CYS A 143 -3.01 -1.21 -2.27
C CYS A 143 -2.47 -1.69 -0.91
N TYR A 144 -3.17 -2.61 -0.25
CA TYR A 144 -2.58 -3.34 0.87
C TYR A 144 -1.72 -4.49 0.31
N ASP A 145 -0.41 -4.30 0.33
CA ASP A 145 0.53 -5.25 -0.25
C ASP A 145 0.96 -6.28 0.78
N ASN A 146 0.43 -7.49 0.61
CA ASN A 146 0.84 -8.66 1.36
C ASN A 146 1.59 -9.67 0.47
N GLN A 147 1.98 -9.22 -0.73
CA GLN A 147 2.95 -9.82 -1.64
C GLN A 147 2.61 -11.21 -2.20
N ALA A 148 1.33 -11.57 -2.24
CA ALA A 148 0.83 -12.76 -2.91
C ALA A 148 -0.70 -12.70 -3.00
N TYR A 149 -1.31 -13.56 -3.82
CA TYR A 149 -2.72 -13.88 -3.69
C TYR A 149 -2.93 -14.77 -2.45
N GLN A 150 -3.03 -14.13 -1.28
CA GLN A 150 -3.08 -14.83 0.01
C GLN A 150 -4.36 -15.65 0.17
N ASN A 151 -5.51 -15.07 -0.19
CA ASN A 151 -6.84 -15.67 0.03
C ASN A 151 -7.02 -17.01 -0.69
N THR A 152 -6.47 -17.12 -1.89
CA THR A 152 -6.64 -18.29 -2.76
C THR A 152 -5.64 -19.40 -2.47
N GLY A 153 -4.77 -19.24 -1.46
CA GLY A 153 -3.76 -20.24 -1.12
C GLY A 153 -2.35 -19.87 -1.57
N LEU A 154 -1.94 -18.62 -1.34
CA LEU A 154 -0.56 -18.15 -1.47
C LEU A 154 0.00 -18.25 -2.90
N GLN A 155 -0.72 -17.79 -3.92
CA GLN A 155 -0.21 -17.77 -5.31
C GLN A 155 0.65 -16.53 -5.57
N ARG A 156 1.60 -16.64 -6.51
CA ARG A 156 2.44 -15.53 -6.97
C ARG A 156 1.59 -14.39 -7.54
N SER A 157 1.89 -13.17 -7.12
CA SER A 157 1.41 -11.92 -7.72
C SER A 157 2.56 -11.12 -8.34
N GLY A 158 2.22 -10.03 -9.02
CA GLY A 158 3.16 -9.01 -9.48
C GLY A 158 3.89 -8.31 -8.34
N ALA A 159 3.33 -8.31 -7.12
CA ALA A 159 3.98 -7.77 -5.92
C ALA A 159 4.86 -8.78 -5.18
N THR A 160 4.77 -10.08 -5.50
CA THR A 160 5.65 -11.08 -4.92
C THR A 160 7.13 -10.72 -5.19
N PRO A 161 8.02 -10.75 -4.19
CA PRO A 161 9.44 -10.44 -4.37
C PRO A 161 10.19 -11.48 -5.21
N LEU A 162 11.32 -11.05 -5.78
CA LEU A 162 12.30 -11.94 -6.37
C LEU A 162 12.73 -13.02 -5.35
N GLY A 163 12.79 -14.27 -5.79
CA GLY A 163 13.22 -15.40 -4.98
C GLY A 163 12.21 -15.89 -3.94
N ALA A 164 11.04 -15.25 -3.81
CA ALA A 164 10.01 -15.72 -2.88
C ALA A 164 9.37 -17.01 -3.41
N TRP A 165 9.20 -17.98 -2.51
CA TRP A 165 8.39 -19.16 -2.76
C TRP A 165 6.90 -18.82 -2.63
N THR A 166 6.10 -19.34 -3.54
CA THR A 166 4.63 -19.35 -3.48
C THR A 166 4.11 -20.67 -4.07
N THR A 167 2.81 -20.96 -3.97
CA THR A 167 2.23 -22.19 -4.59
C THR A 167 2.28 -22.19 -6.12
N THR A 168 2.62 -21.06 -6.75
CA THR A 168 2.80 -20.94 -8.21
C THR A 168 4.16 -20.35 -8.60
N SER A 169 5.10 -20.30 -7.64
CA SER A 169 6.51 -20.03 -7.88
C SER A 169 7.32 -20.97 -7.00
N GLU A 170 7.32 -22.23 -7.41
CA GLU A 170 7.88 -23.32 -6.63
C GLU A 170 9.41 -23.28 -6.62
N VAL A 171 9.99 -24.13 -5.77
CA VAL A 171 11.43 -24.28 -5.60
C VAL A 171 11.81 -25.72 -5.93
N GLY A 172 12.73 -25.87 -6.88
CA GLY A 172 13.26 -27.14 -7.35
C GLY A 172 14.54 -26.91 -8.15
N ASP A 173 14.98 -27.89 -8.94
CA ASP A 173 16.24 -27.77 -9.69
C ASP A 173 16.19 -26.72 -10.80
N ALA A 174 15.01 -26.50 -11.39
CA ALA A 174 14.82 -25.54 -12.48
C ALA A 174 14.50 -24.11 -12.02
N GLN A 175 14.06 -23.91 -10.77
CA GLN A 175 13.53 -22.63 -10.29
C GLN A 175 13.74 -22.47 -8.79
N ALA A 176 14.09 -21.26 -8.35
CA ALA A 176 14.32 -20.93 -6.94
C ALA A 176 13.32 -19.86 -6.44
N GLY A 177 12.02 -20.09 -6.66
CA GLY A 177 10.96 -19.12 -6.40
C GLY A 177 10.72 -18.17 -7.57
N LYS A 178 10.05 -17.04 -7.32
CA LYS A 178 9.74 -16.05 -8.37
C LYS A 178 11.01 -15.48 -9.02
N THR A 179 11.03 -15.41 -10.34
CA THR A 179 12.19 -14.96 -11.13
C THR A 179 12.14 -13.48 -11.50
N GLU A 180 10.95 -12.88 -11.55
CA GLU A 180 10.80 -11.45 -11.85
C GLU A 180 10.90 -10.58 -10.59
N TRP A 181 11.28 -9.32 -10.79
CA TRP A 181 11.18 -8.29 -9.76
C TRP A 181 9.72 -7.96 -9.41
N GLN A 182 9.51 -7.43 -8.21
CA GLN A 182 8.23 -6.84 -7.83
C GLN A 182 7.92 -5.66 -8.77
N LYS A 183 6.68 -5.59 -9.27
CA LYS A 183 6.20 -4.50 -10.11
C LYS A 183 6.12 -3.20 -9.30
N ASP A 184 6.68 -2.10 -9.82
CA ASP A 184 6.64 -0.77 -9.19
C ASP A 184 5.27 -0.11 -9.41
N ILE A 185 4.24 -0.58 -8.69
CA ILE A 185 2.87 -0.08 -8.85
C ILE A 185 2.74 1.38 -8.42
N LEU A 186 3.51 1.82 -7.42
CA LEU A 186 3.53 3.22 -7.01
C LEU A 186 4.14 4.10 -8.11
N GLY A 187 5.22 3.64 -8.75
CA GLY A 187 5.77 4.28 -9.95
C GLY A 187 4.78 4.35 -11.11
N VAL A 188 4.00 3.28 -11.35
CA VAL A 188 2.91 3.29 -12.36
C VAL A 188 1.87 4.35 -12.02
N ALA A 189 1.43 4.44 -10.77
CA ALA A 189 0.46 5.47 -10.34
C ALA A 189 1.03 6.89 -10.50
N ILE A 190 2.29 7.11 -10.11
CA ILE A 190 2.96 8.41 -10.27
C ILE A 190 3.10 8.81 -11.74
N ALA A 191 3.28 7.85 -12.66
CA ALA A 191 3.40 8.13 -14.09
C ALA A 191 2.13 8.75 -14.71
N HIS A 192 0.98 8.67 -14.03
CA HIS A 192 -0.25 9.40 -14.41
C HIS A 192 -0.22 10.88 -14.01
N ASN A 193 0.84 11.37 -13.34
CA ASN A 193 0.99 12.74 -12.83
C ASN A 193 -0.12 13.14 -11.84
N ILE A 194 -0.55 12.20 -11.00
CA ILE A 194 -1.59 12.43 -9.99
C ILE A 194 -1.12 13.38 -8.88
N PRO A 195 -2.02 14.13 -8.21
CA PRO A 195 -1.63 15.07 -7.15
C PRO A 195 -0.82 14.43 -6.01
N TYR A 196 -1.16 13.19 -5.64
CA TYR A 196 -0.56 12.54 -4.48
C TYR A 196 -0.40 11.03 -4.64
N ALA A 197 0.80 10.55 -4.32
CA ALA A 197 1.06 9.12 -4.20
C ALA A 197 2.02 8.86 -3.04
N ALA A 198 1.88 7.74 -2.32
CA ALA A 198 2.79 7.42 -1.23
C ALA A 198 2.97 5.92 -1.03
N SER A 199 4.15 5.53 -0.54
CA SER A 199 4.34 4.24 0.11
C SER A 199 4.24 4.40 1.62
N ALA A 200 3.77 3.35 2.29
CA ALA A 200 3.61 3.32 3.75
C ALA A 200 3.86 1.91 4.31
N THR A 201 3.98 1.81 5.63
CA THR A 201 4.11 0.54 6.36
C THR A 201 3.26 0.59 7.62
N ILE A 202 2.71 -0.56 8.02
CA ILE A 202 2.01 -0.69 9.31
C ILE A 202 2.92 -0.48 10.52
N ALA A 203 4.26 -0.48 10.33
CA ALA A 203 5.23 -0.27 11.39
C ALA A 203 5.29 1.17 11.91
N ASP A 204 4.91 2.13 11.05
CA ASP A 204 4.98 3.56 11.32
C ASP A 204 3.56 4.15 11.29
N TRP A 205 2.75 3.79 12.30
CA TRP A 205 1.32 4.12 12.36
C TRP A 205 1.01 5.61 12.12
N ARG A 206 1.81 6.52 12.69
CA ARG A 206 1.59 7.96 12.53
C ARG A 206 1.84 8.42 11.09
N ASP A 207 2.84 7.87 10.43
CA ASP A 207 3.14 8.17 9.02
C ASP A 207 2.00 7.69 8.13
N TYR A 208 1.60 6.42 8.28
CA TYR A 208 0.56 5.83 7.45
C TYR A 208 -0.80 6.55 7.60
N ILE A 209 -1.26 6.81 8.83
CA ILE A 209 -2.58 7.46 9.02
C ILE A 209 -2.57 8.89 8.47
N ASN A 210 -1.49 9.66 8.66
CA ASN A 210 -1.38 11.00 8.08
C ASN A 210 -1.33 10.96 6.54
N LYS A 211 -0.65 9.98 5.95
CA LYS A 211 -0.62 9.81 4.49
C LYS A 211 -1.99 9.49 3.92
N VAL A 212 -2.78 8.65 4.61
CA VAL A 212 -4.17 8.37 4.23
C VAL A 212 -5.01 9.64 4.36
N ARG A 213 -4.88 10.38 5.45
CA ARG A 213 -5.58 11.65 5.62
C ARG A 213 -5.25 12.61 4.48
N ARG A 214 -3.97 12.78 4.17
CA ARG A 214 -3.51 13.66 3.09
C ARG A 214 -4.04 13.22 1.73
N ALA A 215 -4.03 11.92 1.43
CA ALA A 215 -4.60 11.37 0.20
C ALA A 215 -6.10 11.68 0.05
N ILE A 216 -6.84 11.70 1.14
CA ILE A 216 -8.26 12.05 1.17
C ILE A 216 -8.47 13.57 0.97
N GLU A 217 -7.49 14.38 1.37
CA GLU A 217 -7.57 15.84 1.35
C GLU A 217 -7.14 16.48 0.04
N VAL A 218 -6.49 15.74 -0.87
CA VAL A 218 -6.13 16.29 -2.19
C VAL A 218 -7.33 16.39 -3.11
N ASP A 219 -7.33 17.39 -3.99
CA ASP A 219 -8.33 17.52 -5.03
C ASP A 219 -7.93 16.66 -6.25
N GLY A 220 -8.45 15.44 -6.31
CA GLY A 220 -8.19 14.50 -7.40
C GLY A 220 -7.72 13.11 -6.93
N PRO A 221 -7.19 12.28 -7.84
CA PRO A 221 -6.84 10.91 -7.50
C PRO A 221 -5.61 10.87 -6.59
N ALA A 222 -5.68 9.97 -5.60
CA ALA A 222 -4.55 9.65 -4.74
C ALA A 222 -4.28 8.15 -4.73
N PHE A 223 -3.02 7.76 -4.54
CA PHE A 223 -2.63 6.35 -4.47
C PHE A 223 -1.73 6.06 -3.26
N ILE A 224 -2.06 5.04 -2.47
CA ILE A 224 -1.22 4.57 -1.36
C ILE A 224 -0.88 3.10 -1.52
N HIS A 225 0.41 2.79 -1.48
CA HIS A 225 0.96 1.43 -1.44
C HIS A 225 1.46 1.11 -0.03
N VAL A 226 0.68 0.37 0.76
CA VAL A 226 1.04 0.05 2.14
C VAL A 226 1.53 -1.39 2.27
N LEU A 227 2.73 -1.59 2.79
CA LEU A 227 3.24 -2.91 3.13
C LEU A 227 2.51 -3.46 4.36
N ALA A 228 1.87 -4.61 4.19
CA ALA A 228 1.07 -5.26 5.22
C ALA A 228 1.42 -6.77 5.29
N PRO A 229 2.44 -7.16 6.07
CA PRO A 229 2.91 -8.56 6.13
C PRO A 229 1.81 -9.59 6.42
N CYS A 230 1.88 -10.72 5.73
CA CYS A 230 0.99 -11.86 5.95
C CYS A 230 1.76 -13.01 6.62
N GLN A 231 1.49 -13.24 7.91
CA GLN A 231 2.15 -14.31 8.69
C GLN A 231 2.01 -15.69 8.04
N LEU A 232 0.83 -15.98 7.48
CA LEU A 232 0.53 -17.28 6.89
C LEU A 232 1.37 -17.50 5.61
N GLY A 233 1.34 -16.52 4.71
CA GLY A 233 2.04 -16.62 3.43
C GLY A 233 3.54 -16.46 3.53
N TRP A 234 3.99 -15.57 4.40
CA TRP A 234 5.42 -15.30 4.59
C TRP A 234 6.06 -16.29 5.56
N ARG A 235 5.23 -17.05 6.31
CA ARG A 235 5.61 -18.11 7.24
C ARG A 235 6.51 -17.59 8.37
N TYR A 236 5.92 -16.79 9.25
CA TYR A 236 6.58 -16.25 10.44
C TYR A 236 5.62 -16.21 11.63
N ASP A 237 6.13 -16.00 12.85
CA ASP A 237 5.32 -15.94 14.06
C ASP A 237 4.40 -14.69 14.06
N PRO A 238 3.07 -14.83 14.24
CA PRO A 238 2.12 -13.70 14.19
C PRO A 238 2.45 -12.50 15.10
N SER A 239 3.16 -12.69 16.21
CA SER A 239 3.61 -11.60 17.09
C SER A 239 4.64 -10.67 16.43
N GLN A 240 5.31 -11.13 15.38
CA GLN A 240 6.40 -10.43 14.69
C GLN A 240 5.93 -9.54 13.55
N THR A 241 4.64 -9.50 13.21
CA THR A 241 4.11 -8.78 12.03
C THR A 241 4.61 -7.34 11.92
N VAL A 242 4.56 -6.57 13.02
CA VAL A 242 5.01 -5.17 13.04
C VAL A 242 6.55 -5.07 12.98
N ALA A 243 7.26 -5.98 13.64
CA ALA A 243 8.73 -6.01 13.64
C ALA A 243 9.28 -6.32 12.24
N ILE A 244 8.67 -7.27 11.52
CA ILE A 244 9.03 -7.62 10.14
C ILE A 244 8.69 -6.47 9.18
N ALA A 245 7.54 -5.81 9.38
CA ALA A 245 7.19 -4.62 8.60
C ALA A 245 8.22 -3.48 8.77
N ARG A 246 8.78 -3.32 9.98
CA ARG A 246 9.86 -2.36 10.26
C ARG A 246 11.17 -2.78 9.63
N LEU A 247 11.52 -4.06 9.75
CA LEU A 247 12.75 -4.62 9.17
C LEU A 247 12.80 -4.49 7.64
N ALA A 248 11.66 -4.58 6.96
CA ALA A 248 11.56 -4.30 5.53
C ALA A 248 11.98 -2.85 5.18
N VAL A 249 11.68 -1.88 6.06
CA VAL A 249 12.11 -0.49 5.89
C VAL A 249 13.58 -0.34 6.27
N ASP A 250 14.00 -0.90 7.41
CA ASP A 250 15.39 -0.79 7.91
C ASP A 250 16.43 -1.45 6.99
N THR A 251 16.01 -2.39 6.15
CA THR A 251 16.83 -3.01 5.09
C THR A 251 16.69 -2.32 3.73
N LYS A 252 15.90 -1.23 3.65
CA LYS A 252 15.51 -0.51 2.42
C LYS A 252 14.72 -1.36 1.42
N PHE A 253 14.38 -2.60 1.77
CA PHE A 253 13.62 -3.51 0.92
C PHE A 253 12.26 -2.91 0.51
N PHE A 254 11.61 -2.20 1.42
CA PHE A 254 10.40 -1.42 1.15
C PHE A 254 10.60 0.05 1.56
N PRO A 255 11.02 0.93 0.63
CA PRO A 255 11.19 2.35 0.92
C PRO A 255 9.87 3.04 1.25
N VAL A 256 9.88 3.95 2.22
CA VAL A 256 8.72 4.75 2.64
C VAL A 256 8.90 6.20 2.18
N TYR A 257 8.12 6.64 1.20
CA TYR A 257 8.23 7.95 0.57
C TYR A 257 6.88 8.49 0.10
N GLU A 258 6.83 9.79 -0.17
CA GLU A 258 5.72 10.51 -0.79
C GLU A 258 6.15 11.08 -2.14
N TYR A 259 5.18 11.22 -3.02
CA TYR A 259 5.18 12.04 -4.20
C TYR A 259 4.01 13.03 -4.08
N VAL A 260 4.32 14.32 -4.15
CA VAL A 260 3.34 15.40 -4.04
C VAL A 260 3.62 16.36 -5.19
N ASP A 261 2.72 16.43 -6.17
CA ASP A 261 2.79 17.40 -7.27
C ASP A 261 4.16 17.49 -7.95
N GLY A 262 4.78 16.36 -8.27
CA GLY A 262 6.11 16.31 -8.91
C GLY A 262 7.27 16.19 -7.93
N VAL A 263 7.06 16.39 -6.63
CA VAL A 263 8.10 16.39 -5.61
C VAL A 263 8.16 15.06 -4.87
N TYR A 264 9.29 14.37 -4.98
CA TYR A 264 9.58 13.18 -4.18
C TYR A 264 10.12 13.58 -2.80
N THR A 265 9.70 12.87 -1.75
CA THR A 265 10.22 13.03 -0.39
C THR A 265 10.34 11.67 0.30
N ILE A 266 11.54 11.31 0.73
CA ILE A 266 11.79 10.07 1.49
C ILE A 266 11.52 10.35 2.97
N ASN A 267 10.39 9.85 3.48
CA ASN A 267 9.97 10.09 4.87
C ASN A 267 10.79 9.30 5.88
N ARG A 268 11.19 8.06 5.54
CA ARG A 268 11.98 7.20 6.44
C ARG A 268 13.37 7.02 5.88
N ARG A 269 14.31 7.81 6.41
CA ARG A 269 15.74 7.67 6.14
C ARG A 269 16.32 6.49 6.90
N VAL A 270 17.27 5.82 6.28
CA VAL A 270 17.96 4.65 6.83
C VAL A 270 19.47 4.87 6.69
N PRO A 271 20.08 5.68 7.58
CA PRO A 271 21.50 6.03 7.49
C PRO A 271 22.41 4.83 7.72
N SER A 272 21.98 3.89 8.58
CA SER A 272 22.66 2.63 8.85
C SER A 272 21.78 1.46 8.41
N PRO A 273 21.70 1.16 7.10
CA PRO A 273 20.85 0.09 6.61
C PRO A 273 21.35 -1.26 7.10
N LYS A 274 20.40 -2.11 7.46
CA LYS A 274 20.67 -3.53 7.69
C LYS A 274 20.80 -4.26 6.35
N PRO A 275 21.61 -5.32 6.25
CA PRO A 275 21.61 -6.18 5.08
C PRO A 275 20.22 -6.77 4.84
N VAL A 276 19.78 -6.86 3.58
CA VAL A 276 18.48 -7.44 3.21
C VAL A 276 18.31 -8.87 3.72
N GLU A 277 19.43 -9.57 3.88
CA GLU A 277 19.49 -10.90 4.47
C GLU A 277 18.81 -10.98 5.85
N GLU A 278 18.94 -9.95 6.69
CA GLU A 278 18.24 -9.90 7.99
C GLU A 278 16.72 -9.98 7.82
N PHE A 279 16.17 -9.26 6.84
CA PHE A 279 14.74 -9.32 6.52
C PHE A 279 14.35 -10.69 5.96
N LEU A 280 15.11 -11.22 5.01
CA LEU A 280 14.80 -12.50 4.35
C LEU A 280 14.82 -13.68 5.33
N LYS A 281 15.75 -13.70 6.30
CA LYS A 281 15.89 -14.78 7.30
C LYS A 281 14.66 -14.96 8.18
N THR A 282 13.87 -13.90 8.39
CA THR A 282 12.70 -13.94 9.29
C THR A 282 11.50 -14.68 8.71
N GLN A 283 11.57 -15.13 7.46
CA GLN A 283 10.40 -15.58 6.70
C GLN A 283 10.65 -16.93 6.04
N GLY A 284 9.77 -17.91 6.28
CA GLY A 284 9.89 -19.23 5.67
C GLY A 284 9.79 -19.26 4.14
N ARG A 285 9.18 -18.24 3.51
CA ARG A 285 9.08 -18.14 2.02
C ARG A 285 10.42 -17.89 1.31
N PHE A 286 11.50 -17.61 2.04
CA PHE A 286 12.85 -17.40 1.50
C PHE A 286 13.86 -18.45 1.98
N ARG A 287 13.42 -19.46 2.74
CA ARG A 287 14.33 -20.43 3.39
C ARG A 287 15.32 -21.08 2.42
N HIS A 288 14.86 -21.42 1.22
CA HIS A 288 15.68 -22.05 0.17
C HIS A 288 16.78 -21.14 -0.38
N LEU A 289 16.67 -19.81 -0.24
CA LEU A 289 17.70 -18.87 -0.70
C LEU A 289 19.00 -18.97 0.10
N PHE A 290 18.95 -19.56 1.30
CA PHE A 290 20.10 -19.72 2.20
C PHE A 290 20.93 -20.97 1.91
N GLU A 291 20.51 -21.79 0.95
CA GLU A 291 21.33 -22.87 0.40
C GLU A 291 22.45 -22.30 -0.47
N GLU A 292 23.62 -22.94 -0.47
CA GLU A 292 24.81 -22.44 -1.18
C GLU A 292 24.54 -22.14 -2.66
N LYS A 293 23.78 -23.02 -3.33
CA LYS A 293 23.41 -22.88 -4.75
C LYS A 293 22.56 -21.63 -5.05
N ASN A 294 21.91 -21.03 -4.05
CA ASN A 294 20.97 -19.93 -4.20
C ASN A 294 21.45 -18.60 -3.59
N LYS A 295 22.61 -18.57 -2.89
CA LYS A 295 23.12 -17.36 -2.24
C LYS A 295 23.30 -16.16 -3.19
N TRP A 296 23.59 -16.43 -4.47
CA TRP A 296 23.67 -15.40 -5.51
C TRP A 296 22.36 -14.61 -5.67
N ILE A 297 21.20 -15.21 -5.35
CA ILE A 297 19.90 -14.53 -5.37
C ILE A 297 19.81 -13.49 -4.26
N ILE A 298 20.32 -13.79 -3.06
CA ILE A 298 20.36 -12.83 -1.94
C ILE A 298 21.21 -11.62 -2.32
N GLN A 299 22.38 -11.85 -2.92
CA GLN A 299 23.23 -10.77 -3.43
C GLN A 299 22.50 -9.95 -4.50
N LYS A 300 21.86 -10.61 -5.47
CA LYS A 300 21.05 -9.93 -6.50
C LYS A 300 19.92 -9.08 -5.90
N ILE A 301 19.25 -9.58 -4.85
CA ILE A 301 18.23 -8.82 -4.11
C ILE A 301 18.85 -7.59 -3.47
N GLN A 302 19.98 -7.72 -2.76
CA GLN A 302 20.67 -6.61 -2.11
C GLN A 302 21.02 -5.51 -3.13
N GLU A 303 21.64 -5.88 -4.25
CA GLU A 303 21.97 -4.94 -5.33
C GLU A 303 20.73 -4.27 -5.94
N GLY A 304 19.61 -4.98 -6.06
CA GLY A 304 18.34 -4.42 -6.50
C GLY A 304 17.76 -3.39 -5.52
N VAL A 305 17.80 -3.71 -4.23
CA VAL A 305 17.35 -2.84 -3.15
C VAL A 305 18.19 -1.56 -3.11
N ASP A 306 19.52 -1.68 -3.18
CA ASP A 306 20.43 -0.53 -3.16
C ASP A 306 20.25 0.36 -4.39
N ARG A 307 20.08 -0.24 -5.58
CA ARG A 307 19.76 0.51 -6.81
C ARG A 307 18.44 1.27 -6.70
N ASN A 308 17.39 0.63 -6.20
CA ASN A 308 16.10 1.30 -6.04
C ASN A 308 16.18 2.45 -5.02
N TRP A 309 16.90 2.25 -3.92
CA TRP A 309 17.14 3.31 -2.95
C TRP A 309 17.88 4.50 -3.57
N GLN A 310 18.95 4.25 -4.33
CA GLN A 310 19.70 5.32 -4.99
C GLN A 310 18.85 6.05 -6.05
N ARG A 311 17.99 5.33 -6.77
CA ARG A 311 17.01 5.94 -7.69
C ARG A 311 16.12 6.93 -6.95
N LEU A 312 15.56 6.55 -5.79
CA LEU A 312 14.69 7.43 -5.00
C LEU A 312 15.45 8.64 -4.44
N VAL A 313 16.69 8.46 -3.96
CA VAL A 313 17.54 9.57 -3.51
C VAL A 313 17.80 10.56 -4.65
N ASN A 314 18.04 10.06 -5.87
CA ASN A 314 18.25 10.92 -7.03
C ASN A 314 16.97 11.68 -7.41
N LEU A 315 15.82 11.00 -7.42
CA LEU A 315 14.53 11.62 -7.72
C LEU A 315 14.17 12.70 -6.72
N GLU A 316 14.35 12.44 -5.43
CA GLU A 316 14.12 13.43 -4.38
C GLU A 316 15.05 14.63 -4.54
N ARG A 317 16.36 14.44 -4.75
CA ARG A 317 17.28 15.57 -4.97
C ARG A 317 16.94 16.39 -6.21
N ALA A 318 16.49 15.73 -7.27
CA ALA A 318 16.12 16.39 -8.52
C ALA A 318 14.81 17.21 -8.40
N THR A 319 13.92 16.84 -7.49
CA THR A 319 12.57 17.43 -7.38
C THR A 319 12.35 18.22 -6.09
N ASN A 320 13.20 18.04 -5.08
CA ASN A 320 13.17 18.72 -3.80
C ASN A 320 14.54 19.39 -3.51
N PRO A 321 14.71 20.67 -3.86
CA PRO A 321 15.96 21.40 -3.63
C PRO A 321 16.39 21.49 -2.16
N ASN A 322 15.45 21.29 -1.22
CA ASN A 322 15.69 21.32 0.22
C ASN A 322 15.98 19.93 0.81
N ALA A 323 16.11 18.90 -0.02
CA ALA A 323 16.36 17.54 0.44
C ALA A 323 17.66 17.44 1.25
N PRO A 324 17.67 16.75 2.41
CA PRO A 324 18.89 16.47 3.16
C PRO A 324 19.95 15.77 2.30
N LYS A 325 21.24 16.06 2.56
CA LYS A 325 22.35 15.28 1.99
C LYS A 325 22.24 13.83 2.50
N ALA A 326 22.55 12.87 1.62
CA ALA A 326 22.36 11.44 1.90
C ALA A 326 23.32 10.94 2.98
#